data_AF-A0A662W136-F1
#
_entry.id   AF-A0A662W136-F1
#
_cell.length_a   1.000
_cell.length_b   1.000
_cell.length_c   1.000
_cell.angle_alpha   90.00
_cell.angle_beta   90.00
_cell.angle_gamma   90.00
#
_symmetry.space_group_name_H-M   'P 1'
#
loop_
_entity.id
_entity.type
_entity.pdbx_description
1 polymer ?
#
loop_
_entity_poly.entity_id
_entity_poly.type
_entity_poly.pdbx_seq_one_letter_code
_entity_poly.pdbx_strand_id
1 'polypeptide(L)'
;MKKIEEYAKKEKEKKTEIVAKELGTTEIQTIKKAVEISRALTDVIERCKLYVRIAGKKYVTVEGWQTLGALLKCRAIIKRTTKLDNGWEAEAEIRNFAGELLGT
;
A
#
# COMPACT_ATOMS: atom_id res chain seq x y z
N MET A 1 -48.42 -12.48 -15.58
CA MET A 1 -47.35 -12.88 -16.52
C MET A 1 -46.31 -11.79 -16.75
N LYS A 2 -46.69 -10.53 -17.04
CA LYS A 2 -45.73 -9.41 -17.29
C LYS A 2 -44.67 -9.16 -16.20
N LYS A 3 -45.01 -9.38 -14.92
CA LYS A 3 -44.05 -9.20 -13.81
C LYS A 3 -42.91 -10.23 -13.83
N ILE A 4 -43.19 -11.48 -14.21
CA ILE A 4 -42.18 -12.56 -14.21
C ILE A 4 -41.11 -12.31 -15.27
N GLU A 5 -41.51 -11.79 -16.43
CA GLU A 5 -40.57 -11.39 -17.50
C GLU A 5 -39.70 -10.19 -17.08
N GLU A 6 -40.26 -9.25 -16.30
CA GLU A 6 -39.50 -8.12 -15.74
C GLU A 6 -38.49 -8.56 -14.67
N TYR A 7 -38.86 -9.53 -13.82
CA TYR A 7 -37.95 -10.13 -12.84
C TYR A 7 -36.83 -10.93 -13.52
N ALA A 8 -37.14 -11.70 -14.58
CA ALA A 8 -36.15 -12.45 -15.35
C ALA A 8 -35.20 -11.54 -16.14
N LYS A 9 -35.67 -10.37 -16.62
CA LYS A 9 -34.82 -9.33 -17.23
C LYS A 9 -33.87 -8.70 -16.21
N LYS A 10 -34.36 -8.38 -15.00
CA LYS A 10 -33.54 -7.85 -13.89
C LYS A 10 -32.48 -8.85 -13.42
N GLU A 11 -32.76 -10.15 -13.42
CA GLU A 11 -31.75 -11.17 -13.10
C GLU A 11 -30.68 -11.33 -14.18
N LYS A 12 -31.05 -11.20 -15.47
CA LYS A 12 -30.06 -11.23 -16.57
C LYS A 12 -29.12 -10.03 -16.57
N GLU A 13 -29.59 -8.84 -16.20
CA GLU A 13 -28.72 -7.66 -16.07
C GLU A 13 -27.80 -7.72 -14.83
N LYS A 14 -28.19 -8.48 -13.79
CA LYS A 14 -27.42 -8.59 -12.53
C LYS A 14 -26.35 -9.67 -12.53
N LYS A 15 -26.25 -10.46 -13.60
CA LYS A 15 -25.10 -11.34 -13.83
C LYS A 15 -24.11 -10.63 -14.73
N THR A 16 -23.67 -9.45 -14.30
CA THR A 16 -22.40 -8.90 -14.79
C THR A 16 -21.37 -9.94 -14.44
N GLU A 17 -20.86 -10.65 -15.44
CA GLU A 17 -19.77 -11.60 -15.26
C GLU A 17 -18.70 -10.89 -14.43
N ILE A 18 -18.44 -11.43 -13.25
CA ILE A 18 -17.17 -11.17 -12.58
C ILE A 18 -16.15 -11.89 -13.46
N VAL A 19 -15.76 -11.22 -14.54
CA VAL A 19 -14.59 -11.61 -15.31
C VAL A 19 -13.46 -11.39 -14.32
N ALA A 20 -13.05 -12.48 -13.66
CA ALA A 20 -11.77 -12.51 -12.99
C ALA A 20 -10.77 -12.15 -14.08
N LYS A 21 -10.36 -10.87 -14.12
CA LYS A 21 -9.28 -10.41 -14.98
C LYS A 21 -8.13 -11.34 -14.62
N GLU A 22 -7.77 -12.21 -15.56
CA GLU A 22 -6.64 -13.12 -15.37
C GLU A 22 -5.51 -12.25 -14.81
N LEU A 23 -5.01 -12.61 -13.62
CA LEU A 23 -3.79 -12.02 -13.09
C LEU A 23 -2.74 -12.33 -14.15
N GLY A 24 -2.53 -11.37 -15.04
CA GLY A 24 -1.57 -11.50 -16.11
C GLY A 24 -0.23 -11.88 -15.48
N THR A 25 0.59 -12.57 -16.26
CA THR A 25 1.99 -12.84 -15.92
C THR A 25 2.71 -11.59 -15.38
N THR A 26 2.26 -10.39 -15.77
CA THR A 26 2.62 -9.07 -15.25
C THR A 26 2.42 -8.86 -13.75
N GLU A 27 1.27 -9.21 -13.19
CA GLU A 27 0.92 -8.95 -11.79
C GLU A 27 1.79 -9.80 -10.86
N ILE A 28 1.97 -11.07 -11.20
CA ILE A 28 2.85 -12.00 -10.47
C ILE A 28 4.31 -11.52 -10.56
N GLN A 29 4.77 -11.08 -11.74
CA GLN A 29 6.11 -10.52 -11.91
C GLN A 29 6.31 -9.24 -11.11
N THR A 30 5.29 -8.39 -11.02
CA THR A 30 5.33 -7.15 -10.23
C THR A 30 5.48 -7.46 -8.75
N ILE A 31 4.72 -8.41 -8.22
CA ILE A 31 4.83 -8.86 -6.83
C ILE A 31 6.23 -9.43 -6.56
N LYS A 32 6.76 -10.28 -7.45
CA LYS A 32 8.11 -10.85 -7.28
C LYS A 32 9.18 -9.76 -7.18
N LYS A 33 9.15 -8.77 -8.08
CA LYS A 33 10.06 -7.61 -8.03
C LYS A 33 9.92 -6.83 -6.72
N ALA A 34 8.69 -6.60 -6.26
CA ALA A 34 8.45 -5.90 -4.99
C ALA A 34 9.03 -6.67 -3.79
N VAL A 35 8.92 -8.00 -3.78
CA VAL A 35 9.53 -8.86 -2.74
C VAL A 35 11.05 -8.79 -2.78
N GLU A 36 11.66 -8.82 -3.96
CA GLU A 36 13.12 -8.70 -4.11
C GLU A 36 13.64 -7.36 -3.56
N ILE A 37 12.97 -6.25 -3.92
CA ILE A 37 13.28 -4.92 -3.38
C ILE A 37 13.12 -4.91 -1.85
N SER A 38 12.02 -5.44 -1.34
CA SER A 38 11.73 -5.47 0.10
C SER A 38 12.78 -6.25 0.89
N ARG A 39 13.28 -7.37 0.34
CA ARG A 39 14.37 -8.15 0.94
C ARG A 39 15.68 -7.36 1.01
N ALA A 40 16.05 -6.69 -0.08
CA ALA A 40 17.26 -5.86 -0.13
C ALA A 40 17.18 -4.70 0.89
N LEU A 41 16.04 -4.04 0.97
CA LEU A 41 15.79 -2.97 1.95
C LEU A 41 15.84 -3.47 3.39
N THR A 42 15.28 -4.65 3.66
CA THR A 42 15.31 -5.27 5.00
C THR A 42 16.74 -5.59 5.43
N ASP A 43 17.59 -6.06 4.52
CA ASP A 43 19.01 -6.33 4.82
C ASP A 43 19.76 -5.06 5.27
N VAL A 44 19.48 -3.91 4.63
CA VAL A 44 20.05 -2.61 5.06
C VAL A 44 19.63 -2.28 6.49
N ILE A 45 18.33 -2.39 6.81
CA ILE A 45 17.83 -2.13 8.17
C ILE A 45 18.49 -3.04 9.20
N GLU A 46 18.67 -4.32 8.88
CA GLU A 46 19.23 -5.32 9.80
C GLU A 46 20.72 -5.14 10.03
N ARG A 47 21.49 -4.83 8.97
CA ARG A 47 22.94 -4.59 9.04
C ARG A 47 23.26 -3.30 9.75
N CYS A 48 22.54 -2.22 9.45
CA CYS A 48 22.75 -0.91 10.05
C CYS A 48 22.07 -0.76 11.42
N LYS A 49 21.36 -1.78 11.90
CA LYS A 49 20.62 -1.76 13.19
C LYS A 49 19.63 -0.60 13.30
N LEU A 50 18.97 -0.26 12.19
CA LEU A 50 17.98 0.83 12.11
C LEU A 50 16.59 0.37 12.62
N TYR A 51 16.59 -0.34 13.75
CA TYR A 51 15.39 -0.84 14.41
C TYR A 51 15.58 -0.87 15.92
N VAL A 52 14.48 -0.81 16.65
CA VAL A 52 14.41 -1.07 18.08
C VAL A 52 13.61 -2.34 18.35
N ARG A 53 13.91 -3.03 19.46
CA ARG A 53 13.13 -4.20 19.90
C ARG A 53 12.15 -3.78 21.00
N ILE A 54 10.86 -4.02 20.79
CA ILE A 54 9.79 -3.75 21.76
C ILE A 54 8.95 -5.02 21.88
N ALA A 55 8.80 -5.55 23.09
CA ALA A 55 8.09 -6.80 23.35
C ALA A 55 8.51 -7.97 22.42
N GLY A 56 9.82 -8.12 22.19
CA GLY A 56 10.39 -9.17 21.34
C GLY A 56 10.24 -8.96 19.82
N LYS A 57 9.55 -7.92 19.37
CA LYS A 57 9.38 -7.58 17.94
C LYS A 57 10.31 -6.44 17.55
N LYS A 58 10.78 -6.44 16.30
CA LYS A 58 11.59 -5.36 15.72
C LYS A 58 10.67 -4.30 15.10
N TYR A 59 10.93 -3.04 15.42
CA TYR A 59 10.25 -1.88 14.85
C TYR A 59 11.30 -0.97 14.23
N VAL A 60 11.11 -0.60 12.97
CA VAL A 60 12.03 0.30 12.25
C VAL A 60 12.02 1.68 12.91
N THR A 61 13.19 2.27 13.13
CA THR A 61 13.28 3.62 13.72
C THR A 61 12.88 4.70 12.70
N VAL A 62 12.74 5.94 13.15
CA VAL A 62 12.46 7.08 12.27
C VAL A 62 13.56 7.21 11.21
N GLU A 63 14.83 7.11 11.61
CA GLU A 63 15.99 7.16 10.72
C GLU A 63 16.02 5.96 9.76
N GLY A 64 15.56 4.80 10.21
CA GLY A 64 15.34 3.63 9.36
C GLY A 64 14.35 3.93 8.24
N TRP A 65 13.18 4.47 8.56
CA TRP A 65 12.18 4.86 7.56
C TRP A 65 12.69 5.94 6.61
N GLN A 66 13.42 6.94 7.12
CA GLN A 66 14.03 7.98 6.30
C GLN A 66 15.10 7.40 5.35
N THR A 67 15.90 6.45 5.82
CA THR A 67 16.92 5.76 5.01
C THR A 67 16.27 4.96 3.88
N LEU A 68 15.20 4.22 4.17
CA LEU A 68 14.43 3.50 3.16
C LEU A 68 13.83 4.43 2.10
N GLY A 69 13.21 5.53 2.55
CA GLY A 69 12.69 6.56 1.65
C GLY A 69 13.80 7.14 0.76
N ALA A 70 14.98 7.42 1.33
CA ALA A 70 16.12 7.94 0.58
C ALA A 70 16.61 6.97 -0.50
N LEU A 71 16.72 5.68 -0.18
CA LEU A 71 17.09 4.63 -1.15
C LEU A 71 16.06 4.50 -2.29
N LEU A 72 14.78 4.69 -1.97
CA LEU A 72 13.68 4.68 -2.94
C LEU A 72 13.42 6.04 -3.61
N LYS A 73 14.20 7.08 -3.25
CA LYS A 73 14.06 8.46 -3.75
C LYS A 73 12.68 9.08 -3.49
N CYS A 74 12.07 8.74 -2.37
CA CYS A 74 10.78 9.28 -1.95
C CYS A 74 10.72 9.61 -0.45
N ARG A 75 9.71 10.39 -0.06
CA ARG A 75 9.43 10.74 1.33
C ARG A 75 7.93 10.83 1.56
N ALA A 76 7.48 10.43 2.75
CA ALA A 76 6.13 10.71 3.21
C ALA A 76 6.06 12.16 3.71
N ILE A 77 5.03 12.89 3.29
CA ILE A 77 4.73 14.24 3.77
C ILE A 77 3.35 14.21 4.41
N ILE A 78 3.28 14.63 5.67
CA ILE A 78 2.00 14.78 6.36
C ILE A 78 1.23 15.93 5.70
N LYS A 79 0.03 15.63 5.23
CA LYS A 79 -0.89 16.58 4.61
C LYS A 79 -1.84 17.18 5.63
N ARG A 80 -2.36 16.35 6.54
CA ARG A 80 -3.28 16.77 7.60
C ARG A 80 -3.07 15.90 8.84
N THR A 81 -3.24 16.51 10.00
CA THR A 81 -3.44 15.80 11.27
C THR A 81 -4.77 16.20 11.86
N THR A 82 -5.49 15.23 12.40
CA THR A 82 -6.79 15.43 13.06
C THR A 82 -6.72 14.84 14.45
N LYS A 83 -7.12 15.62 15.47
CA LYS A 83 -7.26 15.11 16.83
C LYS A 83 -8.53 14.25 16.91
N LEU A 84 -8.41 13.06 17.49
CA LEU A 84 -9.51 12.15 17.79
C LEU A 84 -9.72 12.05 19.30
N ASP A 85 -10.84 11.45 19.73
CA ASP A 85 -11.17 11.30 21.15
C ASP A 85 -10.08 10.54 21.93
N ASN A 86 -9.45 9.56 21.30
CA ASN A 86 -8.43 8.69 21.90
C ASN A 86 -7.09 8.69 21.14
N GLY A 87 -6.78 9.74 20.38
CA GLY A 87 -5.50 9.80 19.67
C GLY A 87 -5.44 10.85 18.57
N TRP A 88 -4.65 10.53 17.54
CA TRP A 88 -4.43 11.38 16.38
C TRP A 88 -4.48 10.53 15.12
N GLU A 89 -5.11 11.08 14.09
CA GLU A 89 -5.02 10.58 12.73
C GLU A 89 -4.10 11.50 11.91
N ALA A 90 -3.27 10.91 11.05
CA ALA A 90 -2.47 11.64 10.08
C ALA A 90 -2.75 11.12 8.67
N GLU A 91 -3.10 12.02 7.76
CA GLU A 91 -3.14 11.77 6.31
C GLU A 91 -1.79 12.18 5.74
N ALA A 92 -1.13 11.28 4.99
CA ALA A 92 0.18 11.52 4.41
C ALA A 92 0.17 11.23 2.91
N GLU A 93 1.08 11.87 2.19
CA GLU A 93 1.30 11.64 0.76
C GLU A 93 2.75 11.23 0.53
N ILE A 94 2.99 10.34 -0.42
CA ILE A 94 4.34 9.97 -0.85
C ILE A 94 4.73 10.90 -1.99
N ARG A 95 5.86 11.59 -1.83
CA ARG A 95 6.43 12.45 -2.87
C ARG A 95 7.85 12.07 -3.20
N ASN A 96 8.25 12.26 -4.44
CA ASN A 96 9.66 12.15 -4.81
C ASN A 96 10.44 13.42 -4.43
N PHE A 97 11.74 13.45 -4.72
CA PHE A 97 12.60 14.60 -4.40
C PHE A 97 12.35 15.84 -5.27
N ALA A 98 11.72 15.70 -6.43
CA ALA A 98 11.24 16.83 -7.21
C ALA A 98 9.92 17.42 -6.65
N GLY A 99 9.28 16.74 -5.69
CA GLY A 99 8.02 17.15 -5.08
C GLY A 99 6.78 16.58 -5.78
N GLU A 100 6.95 15.72 -6.78
CA GLU A 100 5.85 15.06 -7.50
C GLU A 100 5.15 14.04 -6.61
N LEU A 101 3.83 13.95 -6.73
CA LEU A 101 3.00 13.00 -6.00
C LEU A 101 3.14 11.59 -6.59
N LEU A 102 3.54 10.64 -5.76
CA LEU A 102 3.63 9.22 -6.11
C LEU A 102 2.46 8.39 -5.56
N GLY A 103 1.81 8.85 -4.49
CA GLY A 103 0.68 8.17 -3.86
C GLY A 103 0.20 8.87 -2.59
N THR A 104 -0.93 8.41 -2.06
CA THR A 104 -1.59 8.90 -0.84
C THR A 104 -2.03 7.73 0.02
#